data_AF-G0UMN0-F1
#
_entry.id   AF-G0UMN0-F1
#
_cell.length_a   1.000
_cell.length_b   1.000
_cell.length_c   1.000
_cell.angle_alpha   90.00
_cell.angle_beta   90.00
_cell.angle_gamma   90.00
#
_symmetry.space_group_name_H-M   'P 1'
#
loop_
_entity.id
_entity.type
_entity.pdbx_description
1 polymer ?
#
loop_
_entity_poly.entity_id
_entity_poly.type
_entity_poly.pdbx_seq_one_letter_code
_entity_poly.pdbx_strand_id
1 'polypeptide(L)'
;MRRTSSRWYKIPKNMGVAPRFDTWNEKYEPWQHMKRMGRLAGTGFYIPPEWYNHFRMFPPINHNFQQEKTLNPHNASEPTQDDTSTLSPERVALRDELARKSRLVASEGMRYYNIFWVRKPLDTMEKEYYDLKRKGVAHNDAIKKVLQSFYSELAIKKRVAAIQAEEAKLTGRFITMREATVVLGVLAKLHKEQLTPHQVGLLAKEQERATETDGGLTATVSRVTAPHKETSDATAARAEALAEDETLSPDLLSSMMLEDVADGAVGSKYHVDVKETSIDSIRQLRERAEDHTGSPGWYTGASPTYDGNN
;
A
#
# COMPACT_ATOMS: atom_id res chain seq x y z
N MET A 1 23.86 71.12 48.66
CA MET A 1 24.37 70.03 47.78
C MET A 1 23.21 69.23 47.21
N ARG A 2 22.81 69.46 45.95
CA ARG A 2 21.83 68.59 45.26
C ARG A 2 22.61 67.53 44.49
N ARG A 3 22.49 66.25 44.89
CA ARG A 3 23.00 65.11 44.13
C ARG A 3 22.02 64.83 42.98
N THR A 4 22.42 65.10 41.75
CA THR A 4 21.72 64.66 40.54
C THR A 4 22.06 63.19 40.29
N SER A 5 21.12 62.28 40.56
CA SER A 5 21.24 60.88 40.14
C SER A 5 20.89 60.76 38.66
N SER A 6 21.86 60.40 37.81
CA SER A 6 21.61 60.05 36.41
C SER A 6 20.87 58.71 36.34
N ARG A 7 19.58 58.76 35.97
CA ARG A 7 18.75 57.55 35.77
C ARG A 7 19.05 57.02 34.37
N TRP A 8 19.70 55.87 34.28
CA TRP A 8 20.03 55.23 33.01
C TRP A 8 18.75 54.68 32.36
N TYR A 9 18.32 55.27 31.24
CA TYR A 9 17.14 54.82 30.51
C TYR A 9 17.53 53.69 29.54
N LYS A 10 17.10 52.46 29.82
CA LYS A 10 17.37 51.31 28.96
C LYS A 10 16.52 51.38 27.70
N ILE A 11 17.16 51.57 26.55
CA ILE A 11 16.52 51.58 25.23
C ILE A 11 16.76 50.22 24.55
N PRO A 12 15.78 49.67 23.79
CA PRO A 12 16.00 48.47 22.99
C PRO A 12 17.15 48.66 21.99
N LYS A 13 17.95 47.60 21.81
CA LYS A 13 19.24 47.65 21.07
C LYS A 13 19.14 48.25 19.66
N ASN A 14 18.06 47.98 18.94
CA ASN A 14 17.92 48.35 17.52
C ASN A 14 16.99 49.55 17.27
N MET A 15 16.65 50.33 18.29
CA MET A 15 15.75 51.48 18.13
C MET A 15 16.27 52.52 17.13
N GLY A 16 17.58 52.64 16.94
CA GLY A 16 18.18 53.57 15.98
C GLY A 16 17.90 53.24 14.51
N VAL A 17 17.60 51.98 14.20
CA VAL A 17 17.29 51.48 12.84
C VAL A 17 15.89 50.89 12.75
N ALA A 18 15.04 51.14 13.75
CA ALA A 18 13.68 50.64 13.75
C ALA A 18 12.91 51.23 12.57
N PRO A 19 12.20 50.41 11.77
CA PRO A 19 11.39 50.92 10.68
C PRO A 19 10.21 51.73 11.22
N ARG A 20 9.68 52.61 10.37
CA ARG A 20 8.40 53.27 10.62
C ARG A 20 7.29 52.28 10.33
N PHE A 21 6.79 51.59 11.35
CA PHE A 21 5.80 50.51 11.20
C PHE A 21 4.54 50.92 10.45
N ASP A 22 4.18 52.20 10.46
CA ASP A 22 2.93 52.67 9.87
C ASP A 22 3.09 53.05 8.38
N THR A 23 4.24 53.59 7.98
CA THR A 23 4.43 54.22 6.66
C THR A 23 5.51 53.58 5.78
N TRP A 24 6.19 52.54 6.26
CA TRP A 24 7.24 51.87 5.47
C TRP A 24 6.73 51.30 4.14
N ASN A 25 5.43 50.94 4.08
CA ASN A 25 4.77 50.40 2.88
C ASN A 25 4.55 51.44 1.77
N GLU A 26 4.32 52.72 2.11
CA GLU A 26 3.89 53.75 1.15
C GLU A 26 4.89 53.95 0.00
N LYS A 27 6.19 53.80 0.29
CA LYS A 27 7.25 53.91 -0.71
C LYS A 27 7.14 52.83 -1.79
N TYR A 28 6.61 51.66 -1.44
CA TYR A 28 6.59 50.45 -2.26
C TYR A 28 5.23 50.19 -2.93
N GLU A 29 4.22 51.04 -2.70
CA GLU A 29 2.90 50.87 -3.31
C GLU A 29 2.95 50.96 -4.86
N PRO A 30 2.29 50.02 -5.59
CA PRO A 30 2.27 50.03 -7.06
C PRO A 30 1.69 51.31 -7.65
N TRP A 31 0.65 51.86 -7.03
CA TRP A 31 0.02 53.12 -7.44
C TRP A 31 0.98 54.32 -7.39
N GLN A 32 1.91 54.35 -6.43
CA GLN A 32 2.92 55.41 -6.35
C GLN A 32 3.93 55.31 -7.49
N HIS A 33 4.35 54.09 -7.83
CA HIS A 33 5.25 53.84 -8.96
C HIS A 33 4.59 54.16 -10.30
N MET A 34 3.34 53.77 -10.49
CA MET A 34 2.57 54.11 -11.69
C MET A 34 2.43 55.61 -11.89
N LYS A 35 2.11 56.37 -10.84
CA LYS A 35 2.02 57.84 -10.90
C LYS A 35 3.37 58.49 -11.21
N ARG A 36 4.45 58.04 -10.54
CA ARG A 36 5.81 58.57 -10.75
C ARG A 36 6.31 58.26 -12.16
N MET A 37 6.14 57.02 -12.61
CA MET A 37 6.57 56.58 -13.94
C MET A 37 5.74 57.26 -15.04
N GLY A 38 4.44 57.45 -14.83
CA GLY A 38 3.62 58.15 -15.82
C GLY A 38 3.99 59.60 -16.00
N ARG A 39 4.34 60.30 -14.92
CA ARG A 39 4.91 61.65 -15.02
C ARG A 39 6.27 61.64 -15.73
N LEU A 40 7.10 60.64 -15.47
CA LEU A 40 8.46 60.55 -15.97
C LEU A 40 8.50 60.18 -17.46
N ALA A 41 7.76 59.16 -17.90
CA ALA A 41 7.57 58.82 -19.30
C ALA A 41 6.82 59.94 -20.07
N GLY A 42 5.90 60.64 -19.40
CA GLY A 42 5.18 61.79 -19.95
C GLY A 42 6.07 63.01 -20.26
N THR A 43 7.32 63.04 -19.78
CA THR A 43 8.28 64.10 -20.15
C THR A 43 8.80 63.96 -21.58
N GLY A 44 8.69 62.78 -22.20
CA GLY A 44 9.25 62.47 -23.53
C GLY A 44 10.77 62.24 -23.52
N PHE A 45 11.46 62.49 -22.41
CA PHE A 45 12.92 62.32 -22.27
C PHE A 45 13.33 60.97 -21.67
N TYR A 46 12.37 60.12 -21.34
CA TYR A 46 12.63 58.79 -20.80
C TYR A 46 11.80 57.74 -21.52
N ILE A 47 12.48 56.70 -21.99
CA ILE A 47 11.85 55.57 -22.67
C ILE A 47 11.13 54.73 -21.61
N PRO A 48 9.79 54.58 -21.67
CA PRO A 48 9.05 53.83 -20.67
C PRO A 48 9.48 52.36 -20.67
N PRO A 49 9.65 51.74 -19.48
CA PRO A 49 9.96 50.33 -19.39
C PRO A 49 8.73 49.48 -19.74
N GLU A 50 8.95 48.23 -20.13
CA GLU A 50 7.89 47.33 -20.61
C GLU A 50 6.77 47.10 -19.59
N TRP A 51 7.11 46.99 -18.30
CA TRP A 51 6.09 46.85 -17.25
C TRP A 51 5.14 48.05 -17.21
N TYR A 52 5.63 49.27 -17.45
CA TYR A 52 4.79 50.46 -17.43
C TYR A 52 3.83 50.47 -18.62
N ASN A 53 4.28 50.05 -19.81
CA ASN A 53 3.41 49.91 -20.98
C ASN A 53 2.31 48.86 -20.74
N HIS A 54 2.63 47.74 -20.09
CA HIS A 54 1.66 46.71 -19.72
C HIS A 54 0.64 47.22 -18.69
N PHE A 55 1.11 47.77 -17.56
CA PHE A 55 0.24 48.27 -16.49
C PHE A 55 -0.50 49.57 -16.83
N ARG A 56 -0.10 50.27 -17.90
CA ARG A 56 -0.89 51.38 -18.44
C ARG A 56 -2.22 50.90 -19.02
N MET A 57 -2.24 49.73 -19.66
CA MET A 57 -3.46 49.11 -20.18
C MET A 57 -4.23 48.36 -19.09
N PHE A 58 -3.51 47.72 -18.17
CA PHE A 58 -4.09 47.00 -17.03
C PHE A 58 -3.63 47.63 -15.71
N PRO A 59 -4.27 48.70 -15.23
CA PRO A 59 -3.89 49.31 -13.96
C PRO A 59 -4.11 48.34 -12.78
N PRO A 60 -3.34 48.48 -11.70
CA PRO A 60 -3.51 47.64 -10.50
C PRO A 60 -4.88 47.90 -9.83
N ILE A 61 -5.26 47.04 -8.90
CA ILE A 61 -6.57 47.07 -8.22
C ILE A 61 -6.72 48.35 -7.38
N ASN A 62 -7.90 48.97 -7.41
CA ASN A 62 -8.17 50.25 -6.75
C ASN A 62 -8.35 50.15 -5.23
N HIS A 63 -9.12 49.18 -4.75
CA HIS A 63 -9.60 49.11 -3.36
C HIS A 63 -8.78 48.20 -2.44
N ASN A 64 -7.53 47.93 -2.82
CA ASN A 64 -6.60 47.18 -1.99
C ASN A 64 -5.82 48.14 -1.08
N PHE A 65 -6.30 48.34 0.14
CA PHE A 65 -5.66 49.18 1.15
C PHE A 65 -4.98 48.34 2.22
N GLN A 66 -3.75 48.71 2.55
CA GLN A 66 -2.96 48.06 3.60
C GLN A 66 -3.63 48.15 4.97
N GLN A 67 -3.35 47.17 5.82
CA GLN A 67 -3.87 47.12 7.19
C GLN A 67 -3.37 48.31 8.02
N GLU A 68 -2.14 48.79 7.77
CA GLU A 68 -1.57 49.95 8.47
C GLU A 68 -2.35 51.25 8.23
N LYS A 69 -3.07 51.37 7.11
CA LYS A 69 -3.89 52.55 6.79
C LYS A 69 -5.32 52.44 7.31
N THR A 70 -5.90 51.24 7.24
CA THR A 70 -7.33 51.02 7.54
C THR A 70 -7.55 50.52 8.98
N LEU A 71 -6.51 50.00 9.63
CA LEU A 71 -6.51 49.48 11.01
C LEU A 71 -7.63 48.44 11.28
N ASN A 72 -8.07 47.71 10.26
CA ASN A 72 -9.11 46.69 10.36
C ASN A 72 -8.55 45.31 10.01
N PRO A 73 -8.39 44.39 10.97
CA PRO A 73 -7.91 43.04 10.70
C PRO A 73 -8.92 42.14 9.98
N HIS A 74 -10.22 42.48 9.98
CA HIS A 74 -11.25 41.70 9.29
C HIS A 74 -11.45 42.12 7.83
N ASN A 75 -10.75 43.16 7.39
CA ASN A 75 -10.85 43.63 6.02
C ASN A 75 -10.03 42.69 5.11
N ALA A 76 -10.72 41.91 4.27
CA ALA A 76 -10.09 41.17 3.18
C ALA A 76 -9.65 42.16 2.08
N SER A 77 -8.50 42.81 2.28
CA SER A 77 -8.02 43.89 1.41
C SER A 77 -7.55 43.42 0.03
N GLU A 78 -7.01 42.21 -0.04
CA GLU A 78 -6.41 41.65 -1.25
C GLU A 78 -7.25 40.50 -1.80
N PRO A 79 -7.83 40.60 -3.00
CA PRO A 79 -8.62 39.51 -3.58
C PRO A 79 -7.79 38.26 -3.91
N THR A 80 -6.48 38.41 -4.04
CA THR A 80 -5.55 37.33 -4.37
C THR A 80 -5.16 36.50 -3.14
N GLN A 81 -5.08 37.13 -1.97
CA GLN A 81 -4.62 36.50 -0.72
C GLN A 81 -5.76 36.20 0.25
N ASP A 82 -7.01 36.40 -0.19
CA ASP A 82 -8.18 36.08 0.61
C ASP A 82 -8.26 34.56 0.82
N ASP A 83 -8.08 34.14 2.07
CA ASP A 83 -8.14 32.75 2.53
C ASP A 83 -9.47 32.44 3.25
N THR A 84 -10.48 33.31 3.08
CA THR A 84 -11.80 33.12 3.68
C THR A 84 -12.41 31.78 3.26
N SER A 85 -12.72 30.95 4.25
CA SER A 85 -13.35 29.66 4.03
C SER A 85 -14.72 29.82 3.38
N THR A 86 -14.90 29.27 2.18
CA THR A 86 -16.18 29.28 1.45
C THR A 86 -17.24 28.38 2.07
N LEU A 87 -16.84 27.45 2.94
CA LEU A 87 -17.72 26.50 3.61
C LEU A 87 -18.34 27.14 4.85
N SER A 88 -19.67 27.13 4.90
CA SER A 88 -20.41 27.57 6.09
C SER A 88 -20.12 26.65 7.29
N PRO A 89 -20.24 27.12 8.54
CA PRO A 89 -19.94 26.32 9.72
C PRO A 89 -20.78 25.03 9.81
N GLU A 90 -22.03 25.08 9.34
CA GLU A 90 -22.91 23.90 9.25
C GLU A 90 -22.37 22.85 8.29
N ARG A 91 -21.89 23.29 7.12
CA ARG A 91 -21.27 22.39 6.12
C ARG A 91 -19.96 21.82 6.63
N VAL A 92 -19.16 22.63 7.33
CA VAL A 92 -17.92 22.16 7.97
C VAL A 92 -18.24 21.08 9.00
N ALA A 93 -19.22 21.31 9.88
CA ALA A 93 -19.63 20.32 10.88
C ALA A 93 -20.16 19.03 10.25
N LEU A 94 -20.99 19.12 9.20
CA LEU A 94 -21.50 17.96 8.48
C LEU A 94 -20.38 17.15 7.83
N ARG A 95 -19.47 17.82 7.12
CA ARG A 95 -18.35 17.16 6.43
C ARG A 95 -17.37 16.55 7.42
N ASP A 96 -17.10 17.23 8.53
CA ASP A 96 -16.28 16.70 9.63
C ASP A 96 -16.93 15.47 10.26
N GLU A 97 -18.24 15.47 10.49
CA GLU A 97 -18.95 14.30 11.02
C GLU A 97 -18.90 13.10 10.07
N LEU A 98 -19.16 13.31 8.76
CA LEU A 98 -19.06 12.26 7.75
C LEU A 98 -17.63 11.71 7.63
N ALA A 99 -16.64 12.60 7.65
CA ALA A 99 -15.22 12.26 7.58
C ALA A 99 -14.77 11.46 8.80
N ARG A 100 -15.21 11.85 10.02
CA ARG A 100 -14.89 11.13 11.26
C ARG A 100 -15.55 9.76 11.31
N LYS A 101 -16.80 9.64 10.85
CA LYS A 101 -17.51 8.35 10.79
C LYS A 101 -16.89 7.41 9.75
N SER A 102 -16.27 7.94 8.70
CA SER A 102 -15.65 7.13 7.65
C SER A 102 -14.39 7.79 7.08
N ARG A 103 -13.22 7.38 7.61
CA ARG A 103 -11.92 7.87 7.12
C ARG A 103 -11.69 7.58 5.63
N LEU A 104 -12.26 6.49 5.12
CA LEU A 104 -12.17 6.13 3.70
C LEU A 104 -12.77 7.23 2.82
N VAL A 105 -13.97 7.71 3.15
CA VAL A 105 -14.67 8.81 2.45
C VAL A 105 -13.82 10.08 2.46
N ALA A 106 -13.19 10.40 3.60
CA ALA A 106 -12.35 11.58 3.73
C ALA A 106 -11.06 11.50 2.89
N SER A 107 -10.46 10.32 2.82
CA SER A 107 -9.21 10.10 2.08
C SER A 107 -9.41 9.94 0.57
N GLU A 108 -10.61 9.55 0.14
CA GLU A 108 -10.90 9.25 -1.26
C GLU A 108 -10.94 10.55 -2.08
N GLY A 109 -10.15 10.59 -3.16
CA GLY A 109 -9.97 11.77 -4.01
C GLY A 109 -8.88 12.75 -3.56
N MET A 110 -8.30 12.59 -2.37
CA MET A 110 -7.18 13.44 -1.91
C MET A 110 -6.10 12.71 -1.09
N ARG A 111 -5.93 11.40 -1.30
CA ARG A 111 -5.05 10.55 -0.46
C ARG A 111 -3.58 10.99 -0.41
N TYR A 112 -3.04 11.50 -1.52
CA TYR A 112 -1.64 11.97 -1.62
C TYR A 112 -1.58 13.46 -1.98
N TYR A 113 -2.28 13.83 -3.05
CA TYR A 113 -2.52 15.20 -3.45
C TYR A 113 -4.01 15.38 -3.74
N ASN A 114 -4.48 16.62 -3.72
CA ASN A 114 -5.86 16.93 -4.04
C ASN A 114 -6.12 16.78 -5.55
N ILE A 115 -6.83 15.72 -5.94
CA ILE A 115 -7.27 15.52 -7.33
C ILE A 115 -8.59 16.26 -7.51
N PHE A 116 -8.53 17.49 -8.02
CA PHE A 116 -9.69 18.39 -8.06
C PHE A 116 -10.67 18.11 -9.21
N TRP A 117 -10.25 17.43 -10.28
CA TRP A 117 -11.13 17.13 -11.43
C TRP A 117 -11.98 15.87 -11.25
N VAL A 118 -11.78 15.11 -10.17
CA VAL A 118 -12.55 13.91 -9.85
C VAL A 118 -13.63 14.27 -8.82
N ARG A 119 -14.84 13.71 -8.99
CA ARG A 119 -15.89 13.84 -7.98
C ARG A 119 -15.48 13.09 -6.72
N LYS A 120 -15.44 13.80 -5.59
CA LYS A 120 -15.09 13.23 -4.29
C LYS A 120 -16.33 12.60 -3.65
N PRO A 121 -16.21 11.44 -2.99
CA PRO A 121 -17.35 10.83 -2.30
C PRO A 121 -17.96 11.75 -1.24
N LEU A 122 -17.14 12.55 -0.56
CA LEU A 122 -17.61 13.51 0.44
C LEU A 122 -18.58 14.55 -0.16
N ASP A 123 -18.37 14.97 -1.41
CA ASP A 123 -19.25 15.93 -2.10
C ASP A 123 -20.56 15.25 -2.57
N THR A 124 -20.46 14.00 -3.05
CA THR A 124 -21.63 13.19 -3.43
C THR A 124 -22.51 12.88 -2.22
N MET A 125 -21.90 12.48 -1.11
CA MET A 125 -22.58 12.18 0.15
C MET A 125 -23.21 13.42 0.77
N GLU A 126 -22.55 14.58 0.72
CA GLU A 126 -23.14 15.85 1.14
C GLU A 126 -24.39 16.20 0.33
N LYS A 127 -24.34 16.00 -0.99
CA LYS A 127 -25.50 16.19 -1.87
C LYS A 127 -26.65 15.25 -1.50
N GLU A 128 -26.38 13.95 -1.34
CA GLU A 128 -27.40 12.97 -0.94
C GLU A 128 -27.98 13.27 0.45
N TYR A 129 -27.15 13.73 1.38
CA TYR A 129 -27.60 14.15 2.70
C TYR A 129 -28.60 15.30 2.59
N TYR A 130 -28.32 16.32 1.79
CA TYR A 130 -29.28 17.41 1.58
C TYR A 130 -30.55 16.93 0.86
N ASP A 131 -30.45 15.96 -0.05
CA ASP A 131 -31.62 15.35 -0.69
C ASP A 131 -32.53 14.62 0.33
N LEU A 132 -31.93 13.95 1.31
CA LEU A 132 -32.67 13.32 2.41
C LEU A 132 -33.24 14.35 3.39
N LYS A 133 -32.51 15.44 3.67
CA LYS A 133 -33.01 16.55 4.48
C LYS A 133 -34.20 17.26 3.84
N ARG A 134 -34.18 17.47 2.52
CA ARG A 134 -35.31 18.00 1.77
C ARG A 134 -36.56 17.11 1.85
N LYS A 135 -36.37 15.80 2.06
CA LYS A 135 -37.45 14.82 2.27
C LYS A 135 -37.92 14.72 3.74
N GLY A 136 -37.37 15.53 4.64
CA GLY A 136 -37.76 15.54 6.06
C GLY A 136 -37.11 14.47 6.93
N VAL A 137 -36.06 13.79 6.45
CA VAL A 137 -35.38 12.74 7.24
C VAL A 137 -34.57 13.37 8.39
N ALA A 138 -34.62 12.74 9.58
CA ALA A 138 -33.83 13.14 10.74
C ALA A 138 -32.31 13.12 10.43
N HIS A 139 -31.54 13.98 11.12
CA HIS A 139 -30.11 14.18 10.82
C HIS A 139 -29.29 12.88 10.93
N ASN A 140 -29.44 12.17 12.05
CA ASN A 140 -28.69 10.94 12.30
C ASN A 140 -29.05 9.82 11.32
N ASP A 141 -30.33 9.71 10.96
CA ASP A 141 -30.81 8.68 10.03
C ASP A 141 -30.38 8.97 8.60
N ALA A 142 -30.35 10.26 8.21
CA ALA A 142 -29.81 10.68 6.92
C ALA A 142 -28.33 10.32 6.80
N ILE A 143 -27.52 10.62 7.81
CA ILE A 143 -26.09 10.28 7.81
C ILE A 143 -25.87 8.77 7.74
N LYS A 144 -26.61 7.98 8.52
CA LYS A 144 -26.51 6.52 8.49
C LYS A 144 -26.85 5.97 7.10
N LYS A 145 -27.91 6.49 6.47
CA LYS A 145 -28.36 6.05 5.15
C LYS A 145 -27.34 6.36 4.05
N VAL A 146 -26.73 7.54 4.09
CA VAL A 146 -25.68 7.95 3.14
C VAL A 146 -24.38 7.17 3.36
N LEU A 147 -24.01 6.85 4.60
CA LEU A 147 -22.88 5.97 4.86
C LEU A 147 -23.16 4.53 4.41
N GLN A 148 -24.39 4.06 4.61
CA GLN A 148 -24.79 2.73 4.19
C GLN A 148 -24.76 2.56 2.67
N SER A 149 -25.21 3.57 1.90
CA SER A 149 -25.07 3.55 0.44
C SER A 149 -23.60 3.46 0.03
N PHE A 150 -22.73 4.31 0.59
CA PHE A 150 -21.29 4.28 0.33
C PHE A 150 -20.66 2.91 0.63
N TYR A 151 -20.95 2.30 1.78
CA TYR A 151 -20.40 0.99 2.13
C TYR A 151 -20.96 -0.14 1.26
N SER A 152 -22.22 -0.03 0.81
CA SER A 152 -22.81 -1.01 -0.11
C SER A 152 -22.12 -0.98 -1.48
N GLU A 153 -21.85 0.22 -2.01
CA GLU A 153 -21.08 0.37 -3.25
C GLU A 153 -19.65 -0.13 -3.11
N LEU A 154 -19.01 0.17 -1.97
CA LEU A 154 -17.67 -0.33 -1.67
C LEU A 154 -17.63 -1.86 -1.56
N ALA A 155 -18.66 -2.47 -0.98
CA ALA A 155 -18.79 -3.93 -0.87
C ALA A 155 -18.92 -4.57 -2.27
N ILE A 156 -19.70 -3.97 -3.17
CA ILE A 156 -19.81 -4.42 -4.56
C ILE A 156 -18.45 -4.34 -5.25
N LYS A 157 -17.73 -3.21 -5.14
CA LYS A 157 -16.39 -3.04 -5.72
C LYS A 157 -15.40 -4.09 -5.20
N LYS A 158 -15.41 -4.36 -3.90
CA LYS A 158 -14.56 -5.41 -3.28
C LYS A 158 -14.94 -6.81 -3.74
N ARG A 159 -16.24 -7.10 -3.89
CA ARG A 159 -16.70 -8.41 -4.36
C ARG A 159 -16.28 -8.66 -5.81
N VAL A 160 -16.41 -7.66 -6.68
CA VAL A 160 -15.92 -7.75 -8.06
C VAL A 160 -14.41 -7.98 -8.08
N ALA A 161 -13.65 -7.24 -7.25
CA ALA A 161 -12.21 -7.44 -7.12
C ALA A 161 -11.86 -8.85 -6.61
N ALA A 162 -12.66 -9.42 -5.70
CA ALA A 162 -12.45 -10.78 -5.20
C ALA A 162 -12.72 -11.84 -6.28
N ILE A 163 -13.78 -11.69 -7.08
CA ILE A 163 -14.08 -12.59 -8.21
C ILE A 163 -12.94 -12.55 -9.24
N GLN A 164 -12.50 -11.34 -9.62
CA GLN A 164 -11.36 -11.18 -10.53
C GLN A 164 -10.06 -11.71 -9.93
N ALA A 165 -9.87 -11.56 -8.62
CA ALA A 165 -8.68 -12.11 -7.94
C ALA A 165 -8.71 -13.64 -7.87
N GLU A 166 -9.87 -14.26 -7.73
CA GLU A 166 -10.00 -15.72 -7.79
C GLU A 166 -9.66 -16.25 -9.18
N GLU A 167 -10.24 -15.66 -10.23
CA GLU A 167 -9.91 -15.98 -11.62
C GLU A 167 -8.40 -15.77 -11.87
N ALA A 168 -7.85 -14.63 -11.47
CA ALA A 168 -6.43 -14.32 -11.61
C ALA A 168 -5.52 -15.35 -10.93
N LYS A 169 -5.87 -15.85 -9.75
CA LYS A 169 -5.11 -16.92 -9.07
C LYS A 169 -5.15 -18.22 -9.88
N LEU A 170 -6.32 -18.59 -10.39
CA LEU A 170 -6.50 -19.80 -11.19
C LEU A 170 -5.75 -19.73 -12.53
N THR A 171 -5.45 -18.54 -13.06
CA THR A 171 -4.57 -18.41 -14.24
C THR A 171 -3.11 -18.81 -13.99
N GLY A 172 -2.71 -19.00 -12.72
CA GLY A 172 -1.37 -19.44 -12.33
C GLY A 172 -0.27 -18.37 -12.44
N ARG A 173 -0.59 -17.14 -12.85
CA ARG A 173 0.39 -16.05 -13.05
C ARG A 173 0.37 -15.01 -11.93
N PHE A 174 -0.77 -14.87 -11.24
CA PHE A 174 -0.93 -13.89 -10.17
C PHE A 174 -0.73 -14.55 -8.81
N ILE A 175 -0.02 -13.85 -7.95
CA ILE A 175 0.46 -14.38 -6.67
C ILE A 175 -0.27 -13.68 -5.52
N THR A 176 -0.63 -14.46 -4.52
CA THR A 176 -1.18 -14.01 -3.23
C THR A 176 -0.11 -14.01 -2.14
N MET A 177 -0.48 -13.57 -0.93
CA MET A 177 0.46 -13.60 0.20
C MET A 177 1.00 -15.00 0.52
N ARG A 178 0.25 -16.08 0.25
CA ARG A 178 0.73 -17.45 0.49
C ARG A 178 1.92 -17.80 -0.41
N GLU A 179 1.84 -17.58 -1.72
CA GLU A 179 3.02 -17.83 -2.58
C GLU A 179 4.08 -16.73 -2.42
N ALA A 180 3.70 -15.49 -2.09
CA ALA A 180 4.67 -14.42 -1.82
C ALA A 180 5.59 -14.73 -0.63
N THR A 181 5.11 -15.45 0.39
CA THR A 181 5.98 -15.91 1.48
C THR A 181 7.04 -16.89 1.02
N VAL A 182 6.78 -17.67 -0.04
CA VAL A 182 7.78 -18.55 -0.65
C VAL A 182 8.86 -17.70 -1.34
N VAL A 183 8.47 -16.69 -2.11
CA VAL A 183 9.42 -15.76 -2.76
C VAL A 183 10.29 -15.05 -1.72
N LEU A 184 9.68 -14.52 -0.65
CA LEU A 184 10.40 -13.89 0.44
C LEU A 184 11.31 -14.88 1.18
N GLY A 185 10.89 -16.13 1.35
CA GLY A 185 11.70 -17.21 1.92
C GLY A 185 12.94 -17.51 1.08
N VAL A 186 12.80 -17.59 -0.25
CA VAL A 186 13.94 -17.77 -1.17
C VAL A 186 14.90 -16.59 -1.08
N LEU A 187 14.41 -15.34 -1.10
CA LEU A 187 15.23 -14.15 -0.94
C LEU A 187 15.95 -14.11 0.42
N ALA A 188 15.27 -14.52 1.49
CA ALA A 188 15.86 -14.60 2.82
C ALA A 188 16.96 -15.67 2.89
N LYS A 189 16.75 -16.84 2.27
CA LYS A 189 17.76 -17.91 2.18
C LYS A 189 18.99 -17.45 1.40
N LEU A 190 18.78 -16.83 0.23
CA LEU A 190 19.83 -16.23 -0.59
C LEU A 190 20.66 -15.20 0.18
N HIS A 191 19.99 -14.28 0.90
CA HIS A 191 20.65 -13.24 1.68
C HIS A 191 21.40 -13.79 2.90
N LYS A 192 20.82 -14.78 3.61
CA LYS A 192 21.41 -15.35 4.82
C LYS A 192 22.63 -16.22 4.53
N GLU A 193 22.56 -17.05 3.50
CA GLU A 193 23.60 -18.02 3.16
C GLU A 193 24.62 -17.48 2.15
N GLN A 194 24.35 -16.30 1.54
CA GLN A 194 25.19 -15.68 0.50
C GLN A 194 25.58 -16.67 -0.60
N LEU A 195 24.58 -17.43 -1.10
CA LEU A 195 24.81 -18.51 -2.06
C LEU A 195 25.47 -18.00 -3.35
N THR A 196 26.40 -18.79 -3.86
CA THR A 196 27.01 -18.55 -5.17
C THR A 196 26.00 -18.80 -6.30
N PRO A 197 26.13 -18.15 -7.47
CA PRO A 197 25.21 -18.37 -8.59
C PRO A 197 25.05 -19.83 -9.03
N HIS A 198 26.12 -20.64 -8.88
CA HIS A 198 26.04 -22.07 -9.17
C HIS A 198 25.12 -22.81 -8.19
N GLN A 199 25.23 -22.53 -6.89
CA GLN A 199 24.35 -23.10 -5.87
C GLN A 199 22.90 -22.64 -6.04
N VAL A 200 22.68 -21.40 -6.50
CA VAL A 200 21.33 -20.93 -6.86
C VAL A 200 20.75 -21.73 -8.03
N GLY A 201 21.57 -22.05 -9.04
CA GLY A 201 21.16 -22.90 -10.15
C GLY A 201 20.81 -24.34 -9.74
N LEU A 202 21.50 -24.90 -8.75
CA LEU A 202 21.16 -26.20 -8.17
C LEU A 202 19.84 -26.13 -7.40
N LEU A 203 19.70 -25.14 -6.52
CA LEU A 203 18.47 -24.90 -5.75
C LEU A 203 17.26 -24.69 -6.67
N ALA A 204 17.42 -23.97 -7.78
CA ALA A 204 16.35 -23.75 -8.75
C ALA A 204 15.89 -25.07 -9.41
N LYS A 205 16.83 -25.94 -9.81
CA LYS A 205 16.52 -27.25 -10.40
C LYS A 205 15.88 -28.20 -9.41
N GLU A 206 16.36 -28.21 -8.17
CA GLU A 206 15.77 -29.01 -7.09
C GLU A 206 14.33 -28.55 -6.80
N GLN A 207 14.12 -27.25 -6.72
CA GLN A 207 12.79 -26.69 -6.49
C GLN A 207 11.84 -26.93 -7.67
N GLU A 208 12.32 -26.83 -8.91
CA GLU A 208 11.56 -27.16 -10.12
C GLU A 208 11.07 -28.61 -10.06
N ARG A 209 11.99 -29.56 -9.77
CA ARG A 209 11.64 -30.97 -9.60
C ARG A 209 10.63 -31.19 -8.48
N ALA A 210 10.82 -30.53 -7.32
CA ALA A 210 9.89 -30.59 -6.20
C ALA A 210 8.49 -30.07 -6.58
N THR A 211 8.41 -29.00 -7.39
CA THR A 211 7.12 -28.45 -7.83
C THR A 211 6.42 -29.29 -8.89
N GLU A 212 7.17 -29.99 -9.75
CA GLU A 212 6.59 -30.77 -10.85
C GLU A 212 6.21 -32.21 -10.43
N THR A 213 7.13 -32.90 -9.76
CA THR A 213 7.09 -34.36 -9.62
C THR A 213 6.68 -34.84 -8.23
N ASP A 214 6.82 -33.98 -7.21
CA ASP A 214 6.70 -34.41 -5.82
C ASP A 214 5.24 -34.75 -5.48
N GLY A 215 5.07 -35.86 -4.77
CA GLY A 215 3.77 -36.45 -4.46
C GLY A 215 3.10 -35.81 -3.25
N GLY A 216 1.79 -36.05 -3.06
CA GLY A 216 1.05 -35.65 -1.85
C GLY A 216 1.52 -36.32 -0.55
N LEU A 217 2.33 -37.38 -0.64
CA LEU A 217 2.78 -38.18 0.49
C LEU A 217 4.31 -38.36 0.42
N THR A 218 4.99 -38.05 1.52
CA THR A 218 6.40 -38.39 1.74
C THR A 218 6.51 -39.43 2.83
N ALA A 219 7.37 -40.41 2.64
CA ALA A 219 7.66 -41.42 3.65
C ALA A 219 9.06 -41.16 4.22
N THR A 220 9.14 -40.98 5.54
CA THR A 220 10.41 -40.94 6.27
C THR A 220 10.69 -42.33 6.79
N VAL A 221 11.79 -42.94 6.36
CA VAL A 221 12.20 -44.28 6.79
C VAL A 221 13.23 -44.14 7.90
N SER A 222 12.85 -44.54 9.11
CA SER A 222 13.78 -44.65 10.22
C SER A 222 14.23 -46.11 10.37
N ARG A 223 15.54 -46.34 10.34
CA ARG A 223 16.11 -47.67 10.57
C ARG A 223 16.19 -47.92 12.07
N VAL A 224 15.42 -48.88 12.57
CA VAL A 224 15.56 -49.34 13.95
C VAL A 224 16.63 -50.42 13.96
N THR A 225 17.85 -50.07 14.37
CA THR A 225 18.85 -51.07 14.72
C THR A 225 18.39 -51.79 15.98
N ALA A 226 18.01 -53.06 15.84
CA ALA A 226 17.77 -53.91 17.01
C ALA A 226 19.08 -54.01 17.80
N PRO A 227 19.08 -53.81 19.14
CA PRO A 227 20.30 -53.96 19.92
C PRO A 227 20.71 -55.43 19.87
N HIS A 228 21.89 -55.70 19.31
CA HIS A 228 22.54 -57.00 19.44
C HIS A 228 22.78 -57.25 20.92
N LYS A 229 22.06 -58.22 21.47
CA LYS A 229 22.31 -58.70 22.83
C LYS A 229 23.50 -59.65 22.75
N GLU A 230 24.69 -59.15 23.05
CA GLU A 230 25.60 -59.77 24.03
C GLU A 230 26.84 -58.90 24.32
N THR A 231 26.95 -58.57 25.61
CA THR A 231 28.15 -58.37 26.44
C THR A 231 29.05 -57.12 26.30
N SER A 232 29.08 -56.42 27.46
CA SER A 232 30.11 -55.55 28.05
C SER A 232 30.40 -54.17 27.45
N ASP A 233 30.01 -53.17 28.25
CA ASP A 233 30.71 -51.94 28.62
C ASP A 233 31.12 -50.88 27.58
N ALA A 234 30.65 -49.66 27.90
CA ALA A 234 31.24 -48.36 27.64
C ALA A 234 31.40 -47.93 26.17
N THR A 235 30.42 -47.17 25.66
CA THR A 235 30.59 -45.84 25.02
C THR A 235 29.26 -45.32 24.47
N ALA A 236 28.33 -45.00 25.37
CA ALA A 236 27.12 -44.24 25.05
C ALA A 236 27.47 -42.74 24.93
N ALA A 237 28.10 -42.31 23.84
CA ALA A 237 28.30 -40.88 23.55
C ALA A 237 28.67 -40.55 22.08
N ARG A 238 28.57 -41.48 21.12
CA ARG A 238 29.07 -41.22 19.74
C ARG A 238 28.19 -41.73 18.61
N ALA A 239 26.90 -41.96 18.85
CA ALA A 239 25.94 -42.46 17.85
C ALA A 239 24.83 -41.47 17.49
N GLU A 240 24.93 -40.19 17.88
CA GLU A 240 23.94 -39.15 17.53
C GLU A 240 24.36 -38.25 16.34
N ALA A 241 25.42 -38.58 15.61
CA ALA A 241 25.98 -37.69 14.58
C ALA A 241 25.82 -38.16 13.12
N LEU A 242 25.11 -39.27 12.84
CA LEU A 242 24.99 -39.85 11.48
C LEU A 242 23.58 -40.41 11.20
N ALA A 243 22.54 -39.75 11.71
CA ALA A 243 21.18 -39.95 11.20
C ALA A 243 20.90 -38.82 10.19
N GLU A 244 21.35 -39.01 8.95
CA GLU A 244 20.80 -38.24 7.84
C GLU A 244 19.36 -38.72 7.65
N ASP A 245 18.38 -37.88 8.00
CA ASP A 245 16.97 -38.06 7.66
C ASP A 245 16.84 -37.93 6.13
N GLU A 246 17.12 -39.02 5.40
CA GLU A 246 16.89 -39.07 3.96
C GLU A 246 15.40 -39.20 3.66
N THR A 247 14.80 -38.11 3.18
CA THR A 247 13.43 -38.10 2.66
C THR A 247 13.41 -38.76 1.28
N LEU A 248 12.94 -40.00 1.19
CA LEU A 248 12.87 -40.76 -0.06
C LEU A 248 11.47 -40.65 -0.68
N SER A 249 11.41 -40.46 -2.00
CA SER A 249 10.15 -40.45 -2.73
C SER A 249 9.52 -41.86 -2.75
N PRO A 250 8.18 -41.97 -2.80
CA PRO A 250 7.49 -43.27 -2.79
C PRO A 250 7.89 -44.18 -3.96
N ASP A 251 8.26 -43.61 -5.11
CA ASP A 251 8.71 -44.36 -6.28
C ASP A 251 10.10 -45.01 -6.01
N LEU A 252 11.00 -44.33 -5.31
CA LEU A 252 12.32 -44.86 -4.90
C LEU A 252 12.20 -45.96 -3.84
N LEU A 253 11.24 -45.82 -2.91
CA LEU A 253 10.92 -46.86 -1.93
C LEU A 253 10.40 -48.14 -2.58
N SER A 254 9.58 -48.00 -3.63
CA SER A 254 9.08 -49.14 -4.39
C SER A 254 10.22 -49.90 -5.09
N SER A 255 11.22 -49.20 -5.62
CA SER A 255 12.39 -49.82 -6.22
C SER A 255 13.31 -50.51 -5.19
N MET A 256 13.50 -49.95 -4.00
CA MET A 256 14.31 -50.59 -2.95
C MET A 256 13.66 -51.85 -2.40
N MET A 257 12.33 -51.86 -2.24
CA MET A 257 11.58 -53.06 -1.83
C MET A 257 11.61 -54.17 -2.90
N LEU A 258 11.81 -53.82 -4.17
CA LEU A 258 11.98 -54.79 -5.26
C LEU A 258 13.38 -55.43 -5.28
N GLU A 259 14.42 -54.71 -4.88
CA GLU A 259 15.80 -55.22 -4.85
C GLU A 259 16.08 -56.12 -3.64
N ASP A 260 15.40 -55.90 -2.51
CA ASP A 260 15.58 -56.69 -1.27
C ASP A 260 14.96 -58.10 -1.31
N VAL A 261 14.31 -58.49 -2.41
CA VAL A 261 13.80 -59.86 -2.64
C VAL A 261 14.91 -60.80 -3.14
N ALA A 262 16.09 -60.28 -3.52
CA ALA A 262 17.12 -61.06 -4.19
C ALA A 262 18.19 -61.69 -3.30
N ASP A 263 18.34 -61.33 -2.01
CA ASP A 263 19.34 -62.01 -1.17
C ASP A 263 18.93 -62.13 0.30
N GLY A 264 18.93 -63.36 0.80
CA GLY A 264 18.47 -63.71 2.14
C GLY A 264 19.43 -63.28 3.24
N ALA A 265 19.29 -62.04 3.73
CA ALA A 265 19.98 -61.54 4.92
C ALA A 265 19.00 -61.12 6.04
N VAL A 266 19.42 -61.35 7.28
CA VAL A 266 18.69 -61.11 8.53
C VAL A 266 18.06 -59.70 8.56
N GLY A 267 16.73 -59.66 8.62
CA GLY A 267 15.93 -58.47 8.34
C GLY A 267 16.20 -57.27 9.23
N SER A 268 16.76 -56.22 8.63
CA SER A 268 16.67 -54.84 9.13
C SER A 268 15.19 -54.49 9.32
N LYS A 269 14.74 -54.21 10.55
CA LYS A 269 13.37 -53.70 10.77
C LYS A 269 13.36 -52.19 10.51
N TYR A 270 12.73 -51.79 9.41
CA TYR A 270 12.49 -50.39 9.08
C TYR A 270 11.14 -49.96 9.67
N HIS A 271 11.11 -48.79 10.32
CA HIS A 271 9.88 -48.12 10.71
C HIS A 271 9.63 -46.99 9.70
N VAL A 272 8.55 -47.12 8.93
CA VAL A 272 8.18 -46.18 7.88
C VAL A 272 7.04 -45.32 8.39
N ASP A 273 7.31 -44.03 8.58
CA ASP A 273 6.28 -43.03 8.88
C ASP A 273 5.92 -42.31 7.58
N VAL A 274 4.69 -42.54 7.10
CA VAL A 274 4.15 -41.85 5.93
C VAL A 274 3.45 -40.58 6.40
N LYS A 275 3.89 -39.42 5.90
CA LYS A 275 3.32 -38.10 6.20
C LYS A 275 2.84 -37.47 4.90
N GLU A 276 1.76 -36.68 4.98
CA GLU A 276 1.35 -35.83 3.87
C GLU A 276 2.40 -34.72 3.68
N THR A 277 2.75 -34.44 2.42
CA THR A 277 3.67 -33.35 2.09
C THR A 277 2.98 -32.00 2.31
N SER A 278 3.74 -31.05 2.82
CA SER A 278 3.26 -29.68 3.10
C SER A 278 3.36 -28.73 1.91
N ILE A 279 3.83 -29.21 0.75
CA ILE A 279 4.18 -28.40 -0.42
C ILE A 279 3.25 -28.75 -1.57
N ASP A 280 2.68 -27.73 -2.20
CA ASP A 280 1.79 -27.86 -3.35
C ASP A 280 2.61 -28.24 -4.62
N SER A 281 2.15 -29.21 -5.41
CA SER A 281 2.81 -29.65 -6.65
C SER A 281 1.85 -29.78 -7.85
N ILE A 282 2.41 -29.80 -9.07
CA ILE A 282 1.63 -30.00 -10.32
C ILE A 282 1.03 -31.40 -10.36
N ARG A 283 1.73 -32.42 -9.84
CA ARG A 283 1.22 -33.78 -9.72
C ARG A 283 -0.02 -33.84 -8.83
N GLN A 284 0.01 -33.21 -7.66
CA GLN A 284 -1.16 -33.09 -6.77
C GLN A 284 -2.31 -32.34 -7.46
N LEU A 285 -2.01 -31.31 -8.26
CA LEU A 285 -3.03 -30.59 -9.02
C LEU A 285 -3.70 -31.48 -10.08
N ARG A 286 -2.96 -32.37 -10.74
CA ARG A 286 -3.52 -33.37 -11.66
C ARG A 286 -4.37 -34.40 -10.93
N GLU A 287 -3.88 -34.95 -9.82
CA GLU A 287 -4.63 -35.91 -9.00
C GLU A 287 -5.96 -35.31 -8.50
N ARG A 288 -5.95 -34.02 -8.14
CA ARG A 288 -7.15 -33.29 -7.73
C ARG A 288 -8.12 -33.04 -8.90
N ALA A 289 -7.64 -32.85 -10.12
CA ALA A 289 -8.50 -32.68 -11.30
C ALA A 289 -9.21 -33.99 -11.71
N GLU A 290 -8.67 -35.13 -11.30
CA GLU A 290 -9.22 -36.47 -11.53
C GLU A 290 -10.03 -37.00 -10.33
N ASP A 291 -10.40 -36.12 -9.38
CA ASP A 291 -11.08 -36.49 -8.13
C ASP A 291 -10.36 -37.61 -7.35
N HIS A 292 -9.03 -37.66 -7.43
CA HIS A 292 -8.17 -38.71 -6.86
C HIS A 292 -8.46 -40.13 -7.38
N THR A 293 -9.17 -40.27 -8.51
CA THR A 293 -9.48 -41.57 -9.11
C THR A 293 -8.34 -42.12 -9.98
N GLY A 294 -7.39 -41.26 -10.38
CA GLY A 294 -6.30 -41.62 -11.30
C GLY A 294 -6.77 -41.83 -12.74
N SER A 295 -7.99 -41.42 -13.08
CA SER A 295 -8.55 -41.55 -14.42
C SER A 295 -9.27 -40.26 -14.85
N PRO A 296 -9.08 -39.80 -16.10
CA PRO A 296 -9.68 -38.55 -16.59
C PRO A 296 -11.18 -38.68 -16.93
N GLY A 297 -11.72 -39.89 -16.97
CA GLY A 297 -13.08 -40.20 -17.44
C GLY A 297 -14.15 -40.27 -16.34
N TRP A 298 -14.08 -39.44 -15.30
CA TRP A 298 -15.02 -39.50 -14.17
C TRP A 298 -16.35 -38.76 -14.44
N TYR A 299 -16.37 -37.78 -15.35
CA TYR A 299 -17.57 -37.00 -15.64
C TYR A 299 -18.53 -37.75 -16.57
N THR A 300 -19.67 -38.18 -16.03
CA THR A 300 -20.72 -38.93 -16.78
C THR A 300 -21.80 -38.03 -17.39
N GLY A 301 -21.68 -36.71 -17.30
CA GLY A 301 -22.62 -35.78 -17.89
C GLY A 301 -22.50 -35.71 -19.42
N ALA A 302 -23.53 -35.20 -20.10
CA ALA A 302 -23.52 -35.07 -21.55
C ALA A 302 -22.32 -34.21 -22.01
N SER A 303 -21.47 -34.77 -22.87
CA SER A 303 -20.27 -34.17 -23.43
C SER A 303 -20.16 -34.55 -24.92
N PRO A 304 -19.44 -33.78 -25.75
CA PRO A 304 -19.26 -34.12 -27.15
C PRO A 304 -18.43 -35.39 -27.31
N THR A 305 -18.89 -36.32 -28.15
CA THR A 305 -18.14 -37.51 -28.55
C THR A 305 -17.34 -37.20 -29.81
N TYR A 306 -16.04 -37.52 -29.82
CA TYR A 306 -15.19 -37.38 -31.00
C TYR A 306 -14.95 -38.77 -31.60
N ASP A 307 -15.67 -39.11 -32.67
CA ASP A 307 -15.38 -40.30 -33.47
C ASP A 307 -14.21 -39.98 -34.40
N GLY A 308 -13.06 -40.65 -34.19
CA GLY A 308 -11.80 -40.43 -34.90
C GLY A 308 -11.78 -40.82 -36.38
N ASN A 309 -12.92 -40.85 -37.08
CA ASN A 309 -12.99 -41.04 -38.51
C ASN A 309 -12.99 -39.67 -39.22
N ASN A 310 -11.81 -39.07 -39.33
CA ASN A 310 -11.40 -38.13 -40.38
C ASN A 310 -9.88 -38.00 -40.40
#